data_AF-A0A842X837-F1
#
_entry.id   AF-A0A842X837-F1
#
_cell.length_a   1.000
_cell.length_b   1.000
_cell.length_c   1.000
_cell.angle_alpha   90.00
_cell.angle_beta   90.00
_cell.angle_gamma   90.00
#
_symmetry.space_group_name_H-M   'P 1'
#
loop_
_entity.id
_entity.type
_entity.pdbx_description
1 polymer ?
#
loop_
_entity_poly.entity_id
_entity_poly.type
_entity_poly.pdbx_seq_one_letter_code
_entity_poly.pdbx_strand_id
1 'polypeptide(L)'
;MYIDYLSQDSIGFTKLPDGRYFFRTSSLVALLQCPYKINFIAKQNNSDDFMKSLPLVKGKVIHAATSYLLEMYKYGLAKEGADILDKFIDNQLNKEIQKYTKNLPDTDFLENLKLDCKNASLNFARYTVKNYTSIITEKTIIIEKDSFVLKLTPDLITEHGIVDYKTTKKQLTSNFYISYDYALQMAVYSHYLQMDAQLLFYSFTDGKLLLKKPGKFNNIEERILRLIDLLENNKLYKNQHACSTCFYKNKCTLGTDTTFDMKIE
;
A
#
# COMPACT_ATOMS: atom_id res chain seq x y z
N MET A 1 -15.83 -19.01 -5.64
CA MET A 1 -15.99 -17.59 -6.04
C MET A 1 -15.55 -16.73 -4.86
N TYR A 2 -14.39 -16.07 -4.95
CA TYR A 2 -13.71 -15.41 -3.82
C TYR A 2 -14.19 -13.97 -3.53
N ILE A 3 -15.44 -13.63 -3.89
CA ILE A 3 -15.91 -12.24 -4.00
C ILE A 3 -15.74 -11.44 -2.70
N ASP A 4 -16.02 -12.05 -1.55
CA ASP A 4 -15.91 -11.37 -0.24
C ASP A 4 -14.46 -10.97 0.08
N TYR A 5 -13.48 -11.78 -0.37
CA TYR A 5 -12.05 -11.54 -0.18
C TYR A 5 -11.48 -10.48 -1.15
N LEU A 6 -12.22 -10.18 -2.22
CA LEU A 6 -11.89 -9.14 -3.20
C LEU A 6 -12.29 -7.73 -2.75
N SER A 7 -13.23 -7.58 -1.81
CA SER A 7 -13.69 -6.27 -1.30
C SER A 7 -12.55 -5.42 -0.74
N GLN A 8 -12.43 -4.11 -0.97
CA GLN A 8 -11.26 -3.35 -0.43
C GLN A 8 -11.13 -3.42 1.10
N ASP A 9 -12.21 -3.70 1.83
CA ASP A 9 -12.23 -3.71 3.29
C ASP A 9 -11.93 -5.08 3.94
N SER A 10 -11.73 -6.18 3.18
CA SER A 10 -11.34 -7.46 3.80
C SER A 10 -9.95 -7.39 4.45
N ILE A 11 -9.75 -8.20 5.49
CA ILE A 11 -8.49 -8.43 6.26
C ILE A 11 -7.28 -8.68 5.33
N GLY A 12 -7.53 -9.09 4.08
CA GLY A 12 -6.50 -9.24 3.06
C GLY A 12 -5.63 -10.47 3.25
N PHE A 13 -5.94 -11.33 4.21
CA PHE A 13 -5.30 -12.60 4.46
C PHE A 13 -6.31 -13.60 5.01
N THR A 14 -6.39 -14.80 4.43
CA THR A 14 -7.19 -15.91 4.95
C THR A 14 -6.70 -17.25 4.41
N LYS A 15 -6.94 -18.34 5.14
CA LYS A 15 -6.93 -19.68 4.54
C LYS A 15 -8.28 -19.90 3.84
N LEU A 16 -8.25 -20.40 2.61
CA LEU A 16 -9.43 -20.66 1.78
C LEU A 16 -9.96 -22.07 2.04
N PRO A 17 -11.25 -22.35 1.74
CA PRO A 17 -11.83 -23.68 1.94
C PRO A 17 -11.15 -24.81 1.16
N ASP A 18 -10.51 -24.49 0.04
CA ASP A 18 -9.75 -25.43 -0.79
C ASP A 18 -8.31 -25.66 -0.29
N GLY A 19 -7.96 -25.12 0.89
CA GLY A 19 -6.66 -25.28 1.52
C GLY A 19 -5.62 -24.23 1.12
N ARG A 20 -5.88 -23.42 0.08
CA ARG A 20 -4.95 -22.38 -0.36
C ARG A 20 -4.94 -21.17 0.57
N TYR A 21 -3.85 -20.40 0.59
CA TYR A 21 -3.83 -19.12 1.28
C TYR A 21 -4.17 -17.97 0.33
N PHE A 22 -5.13 -17.13 0.71
CA PHE A 22 -5.36 -15.85 0.05
C PHE A 22 -4.48 -14.77 0.66
N PHE A 23 -3.79 -14.03 -0.19
CA PHE A 23 -2.99 -12.88 0.17
C PHE A 23 -3.37 -11.65 -0.64
N ARG A 24 -3.39 -10.49 0.00
CA ARG A 24 -3.16 -9.20 -0.66
C ARG A 24 -1.69 -8.87 -0.62
N THR A 25 -1.23 -8.03 -1.55
CA THR A 25 0.16 -7.57 -1.53
C THR A 25 0.57 -6.98 -0.18
N SER A 26 -0.28 -6.17 0.46
CA SER A 26 0.02 -5.56 1.75
C SER A 26 0.18 -6.56 2.89
N SER A 27 -0.73 -7.54 3.01
CA SER A 27 -0.64 -8.58 4.03
C SER A 27 0.52 -9.53 3.76
N LEU A 28 0.76 -9.88 2.50
CA LEU A 28 1.90 -10.71 2.10
C LEU A 28 3.22 -10.04 2.47
N VAL A 29 3.42 -8.78 2.08
CA VAL A 29 4.65 -8.03 2.40
C VAL A 29 4.85 -7.95 3.92
N ALA A 30 3.79 -7.72 4.68
CA ALA A 30 3.87 -7.70 6.14
C ALA A 30 4.30 -9.06 6.71
N LEU A 31 3.74 -10.16 6.22
CA LEU A 31 4.05 -11.53 6.69
C LEU A 31 5.42 -12.02 6.22
N LEU A 32 5.84 -11.68 5.00
CA LEU A 32 7.19 -11.96 4.49
C LEU A 32 8.28 -11.24 5.29
N GLN A 33 7.98 -10.07 5.85
CA GLN A 33 8.89 -9.41 6.79
C GLN A 33 8.94 -10.10 8.15
N CYS A 34 7.79 -10.56 8.65
CA CYS A 34 7.65 -11.10 9.99
C CYS A 34 6.37 -11.95 10.07
N PRO A 35 6.46 -13.29 10.00
CA PRO A 35 5.30 -14.18 10.01
C PRO A 35 4.44 -14.02 11.28
N TYR A 36 5.06 -13.65 12.40
CA TYR A 36 4.34 -13.38 13.66
C TYR A 36 3.25 -12.30 13.53
N LYS A 37 3.32 -11.43 12.51
CA LYS A 37 2.28 -10.42 12.26
C LYS A 37 0.90 -11.01 11.94
N ILE A 38 0.83 -12.31 11.58
CA ILE A 38 -0.44 -13.00 11.34
C ILE A 38 -1.41 -12.89 12.52
N ASN A 39 -0.89 -12.92 13.76
CA ASN A 39 -1.67 -12.82 14.99
C ASN A 39 -2.39 -11.48 15.16
N PHE A 40 -1.98 -10.46 14.40
CA PHE A 40 -2.63 -9.14 14.40
C PHE A 40 -3.46 -8.94 13.15
N ILE A 41 -2.95 -9.35 11.98
CA ILE A 41 -3.64 -9.20 10.69
C ILE A 41 -4.98 -9.96 10.74
N ALA A 42 -4.97 -11.24 11.15
CA ALA A 42 -6.18 -12.05 11.25
C ALA A 42 -7.21 -11.53 12.28
N LYS A 43 -6.78 -10.66 13.21
CA LYS A 43 -7.60 -10.13 14.31
C LYS A 43 -7.98 -8.66 14.16
N GLN A 44 -7.62 -8.00 13.05
CA GLN A 44 -7.96 -6.59 12.83
C GLN A 44 -9.47 -6.40 12.58
N ASN A 45 -10.23 -6.43 13.67
CA ASN A 45 -11.42 -5.60 13.84
C ASN A 45 -10.98 -4.37 14.63
N ASN A 46 -11.31 -3.19 14.11
CA ASN A 46 -11.22 -1.88 14.76
C ASN A 46 -9.85 -1.19 14.77
N SER A 47 -9.72 -0.22 13.86
CA SER A 47 -8.80 0.90 13.95
C SER A 47 -9.58 2.12 14.47
N ASP A 48 -9.76 2.24 15.77
CA ASP A 48 -10.53 3.35 16.37
C ASP A 48 -9.67 4.61 16.62
N ASP A 49 -8.38 4.60 16.24
CA ASP A 49 -7.48 5.73 16.45
C ASP A 49 -7.21 6.45 15.12
N PHE A 50 -7.93 7.55 14.93
CA PHE A 50 -7.76 8.42 13.77
C PHE A 50 -6.36 9.00 13.65
N MET A 51 -5.73 9.44 14.75
CA MET A 51 -4.41 10.07 14.73
C MET A 51 -3.31 9.10 14.29
N LYS A 52 -3.38 7.85 14.75
CA LYS A 52 -2.48 6.78 14.28
C LYS A 52 -2.74 6.40 12.82
N SER A 53 -3.97 6.57 12.35
CA SER A 53 -4.41 6.18 11.00
C SER A 53 -4.35 7.31 9.98
N LEU A 54 -4.07 8.55 10.40
CA LEU A 54 -4.05 9.72 9.54
C LEU A 54 -3.14 9.57 8.31
N PRO A 55 -1.92 9.00 8.38
CA PRO A 55 -1.12 8.73 7.19
C PRO A 55 -1.81 7.78 6.19
N LEU A 56 -2.54 6.78 6.69
CA LEU A 56 -3.30 5.84 5.87
C LEU A 56 -4.51 6.51 5.22
N VAL A 57 -5.25 7.34 5.97
CA VAL A 57 -6.35 8.16 5.45
C VAL A 57 -5.85 9.08 4.34
N LYS A 58 -4.76 9.83 4.59
CA LYS A 58 -4.09 10.67 3.58
C LYS A 58 -3.77 9.87 2.32
N GLY A 59 -3.10 8.73 2.47
CA GLY A 59 -2.76 7.85 1.35
C GLY A 59 -3.99 7.46 0.53
N LYS A 60 -5.01 6.88 1.15
CA LYS A 60 -6.23 6.43 0.44
C LYS A 60 -6.93 7.56 -0.32
N VAL A 61 -7.09 8.72 0.30
CA VAL A 61 -7.73 9.88 -0.35
C VAL A 61 -6.90 10.35 -1.54
N ILE A 62 -5.57 10.41 -1.41
CA ILE A 62 -4.67 10.82 -2.49
C ILE A 62 -4.73 9.84 -3.67
N HIS A 63 -4.74 8.53 -3.43
CA HIS A 63 -4.84 7.54 -4.51
C HIS A 63 -6.19 7.61 -5.22
N ALA A 64 -7.29 7.75 -4.47
CA ALA A 64 -8.62 7.92 -5.04
C ALA A 64 -8.72 9.20 -5.88
N ALA A 65 -8.22 10.32 -5.37
CA ALA A 65 -8.25 11.61 -6.05
C ALA A 65 -7.33 11.65 -7.28
N THR A 66 -6.16 11.01 -7.20
CA THR A 66 -5.25 10.86 -8.36
C THR A 66 -5.90 10.01 -9.45
N SER A 67 -6.50 8.87 -9.09
CA SER A 67 -7.20 8.00 -10.04
C SER A 67 -8.38 8.71 -10.70
N TYR A 68 -9.14 9.46 -9.91
CA TYR A 68 -10.22 10.32 -10.40
C TYR A 68 -9.70 11.32 -11.44
N LEU A 69 -8.63 12.06 -11.13
CA LEU A 69 -8.04 13.04 -12.06
C LEU A 69 -7.56 12.37 -13.34
N LEU A 70 -6.86 11.23 -13.25
CA LEU A 70 -6.35 10.51 -14.42
C LEU A 70 -7.48 10.02 -15.33
N GLU A 71 -8.60 9.58 -14.77
CA GLU A 71 -9.78 9.21 -15.57
C GLU A 71 -10.41 10.45 -16.25
N MET A 72 -10.42 11.61 -15.58
CA MET A 72 -10.86 12.86 -16.21
C MET A 72 -9.95 13.27 -17.38
N TYR A 73 -8.63 13.13 -17.24
CA TYR A 73 -7.69 13.37 -18.34
C TYR A 73 -7.94 12.45 -19.53
N LYS A 74 -8.17 11.17 -19.27
CA LYS A 74 -8.45 10.17 -20.31
C LYS A 74 -9.69 10.51 -21.15
N TYR A 75 -10.69 11.16 -20.56
CA TYR A 75 -11.89 11.62 -21.27
C TYR A 75 -11.82 13.06 -21.76
N GLY A 76 -10.67 13.75 -21.64
CA GLY A 76 -10.52 15.14 -22.06
C GLY A 76 -11.21 16.16 -21.15
N LEU A 77 -11.57 15.77 -19.92
CA LEU A 77 -12.30 16.58 -18.93
C LEU A 77 -11.36 17.13 -17.83
N ALA A 78 -10.11 17.42 -18.17
CA ALA A 78 -9.08 17.77 -17.20
C ALA A 78 -9.41 19.03 -16.39
N LYS A 79 -10.05 20.03 -17.03
CA LYS A 79 -10.41 21.29 -16.40
C LYS A 79 -11.58 21.11 -15.45
N GLU A 80 -12.65 20.50 -15.94
CA GLU A 80 -13.86 20.16 -15.19
C GLU A 80 -13.51 19.28 -13.99
N GLY A 81 -12.63 18.31 -14.20
CA GLY A 81 -12.11 17.43 -13.15
C GLY A 81 -11.36 18.18 -12.05
N ALA A 82 -10.53 19.16 -12.43
CA ALA A 82 -9.83 20.01 -11.47
C ALA A 82 -10.81 20.88 -10.66
N ASP A 83 -11.88 21.37 -11.29
CA ASP A 83 -12.88 22.22 -10.64
C ASP A 83 -13.74 21.46 -9.62
N ILE A 84 -13.99 20.15 -9.83
CA ILE A 84 -14.76 19.31 -8.90
C ILE A 84 -13.90 18.46 -7.96
N LEU A 85 -12.57 18.51 -8.10
CA LEU A 85 -11.61 17.78 -7.28
C LEU A 85 -11.81 18.04 -5.78
N ASP A 86 -12.04 19.30 -5.40
CA ASP A 86 -12.21 19.67 -3.99
C ASP A 86 -13.40 18.95 -3.35
N LYS A 87 -14.53 18.88 -4.07
CA LYS A 87 -15.73 18.16 -3.62
C LYS A 87 -15.49 16.65 -3.55
N PHE A 88 -14.74 16.11 -4.53
CA PHE A 88 -14.36 14.71 -4.50
C PHE A 88 -13.51 14.37 -3.28
N ILE A 89 -12.49 15.19 -2.99
CA ILE A 89 -11.62 15.01 -1.82
C ILE A 89 -12.42 15.11 -0.53
N ASP A 90 -13.32 16.10 -0.39
CA ASP A 90 -14.16 16.25 0.79
C ASP A 90 -14.99 14.98 1.04
N ASN A 91 -15.61 14.44 -0.01
CA ASN A 91 -16.40 13.21 0.08
C ASN A 91 -15.55 12.01 0.50
N GLN A 92 -14.34 11.86 -0.07
CA GLN A 92 -13.44 10.75 0.30
C GLN A 92 -12.91 10.90 1.73
N LEU A 93 -12.57 12.12 2.16
CA LEU A 93 -12.14 12.40 3.53
C LEU A 93 -13.24 12.07 4.52
N ASN A 94 -14.46 12.55 4.29
CA ASN A 94 -15.60 12.25 5.15
C ASN A 94 -15.82 10.74 5.28
N LYS A 95 -15.79 10.01 4.17
CA LYS A 95 -15.94 8.55 4.15
C LYS A 95 -14.83 7.84 4.94
N GLU A 96 -13.58 8.22 4.73
CA GLU A 96 -12.46 7.55 5.40
C GLU A 96 -12.36 7.93 6.87
N ILE A 97 -12.56 9.19 7.25
CA ILE A 97 -12.55 9.65 8.65
C ILE A 97 -13.64 8.96 9.47
N GLN A 98 -14.86 8.81 8.91
CA GLN A 98 -15.97 8.12 9.57
C GLN A 98 -15.67 6.66 9.94
N LYS A 99 -14.71 6.00 9.25
CA LYS A 99 -14.26 4.64 9.60
C LYS A 99 -13.47 4.57 10.90
N TYR A 100 -12.82 5.67 11.30
CA TYR A 100 -11.92 5.72 12.46
C TYR A 100 -12.51 6.53 13.62
N THR A 101 -13.44 7.42 13.34
CA THR A 101 -14.09 8.27 14.35
C THR A 101 -15.54 8.57 13.97
N LYS A 102 -16.43 8.63 14.95
CA LYS A 102 -17.83 9.04 14.74
C LYS A 102 -17.99 10.55 14.59
N ASN A 103 -17.03 11.33 15.09
CA ASN A 103 -17.04 12.78 15.05
C ASN A 103 -15.96 13.27 14.08
N LEU A 104 -16.32 14.23 13.24
CA LEU A 104 -15.34 14.88 12.37
C LEU A 104 -14.36 15.71 13.22
N PRO A 105 -13.06 15.72 12.86
CA PRO A 105 -12.08 16.63 13.42
C PRO A 105 -12.45 18.11 13.23
N ASP A 106 -11.71 18.98 13.91
CA ASP A 106 -11.79 20.43 13.76
C ASP A 106 -11.65 20.89 12.28
N THR A 107 -12.34 21.97 11.92
CA THR A 107 -12.41 22.49 10.55
C THR A 107 -11.04 22.88 10.01
N ASP A 108 -10.19 23.57 10.79
CA ASP A 108 -8.87 24.02 10.33
C ASP A 108 -7.97 22.81 10.02
N PHE A 109 -8.09 21.75 10.83
CA PHE A 109 -7.38 20.50 10.58
C PHE A 109 -7.84 19.84 9.27
N LEU A 110 -9.15 19.81 9.02
CA LEU A 110 -9.73 19.24 7.80
C LEU A 110 -9.31 20.01 6.55
N GLU A 111 -9.25 21.35 6.62
CA GLU A 111 -8.80 22.18 5.50
C GLU A 111 -7.34 21.92 5.13
N ASN A 112 -6.46 21.83 6.13
CA ASN A 112 -5.05 21.47 5.90
C ASN A 112 -4.91 20.06 5.31
N LEU A 113 -5.68 19.11 5.81
CA LEU A 113 -5.71 17.74 5.30
C LEU A 113 -6.18 17.68 3.84
N LYS A 114 -7.22 18.44 3.50
CA LYS A 114 -7.74 18.59 2.13
C LYS A 114 -6.70 19.18 1.20
N LEU A 115 -6.05 20.27 1.61
CA LEU A 115 -5.03 20.95 0.82
C LEU A 115 -3.84 20.02 0.52
N ASP A 116 -3.36 19.29 1.53
CA ASP A 116 -2.32 18.27 1.37
C ASP A 116 -2.72 17.23 0.31
N CYS A 117 -3.94 16.68 0.43
CA CYS A 117 -4.43 15.66 -0.50
C CYS A 117 -4.56 16.22 -1.92
N LYS A 118 -5.07 17.44 -2.07
CA LYS A 118 -5.21 18.13 -3.35
C LYS A 118 -3.87 18.33 -4.04
N ASN A 119 -2.90 18.88 -3.32
CA ASN A 119 -1.58 19.18 -3.86
C ASN A 119 -0.84 17.91 -4.30
N ALA A 120 -0.84 16.87 -3.47
CA ALA A 120 -0.23 15.59 -3.83
C ALA A 120 -0.90 14.97 -5.06
N SER A 121 -2.23 14.91 -5.09
CA SER A 121 -2.99 14.27 -6.17
C SER A 121 -2.81 14.99 -7.51
N LEU A 122 -2.83 16.32 -7.51
CA LEU A 122 -2.56 17.11 -8.72
C LEU A 122 -1.14 16.89 -9.24
N ASN A 123 -0.14 16.82 -8.36
CA ASN A 123 1.25 16.59 -8.77
C ASN A 123 1.43 15.18 -9.34
N PHE A 124 0.89 14.14 -8.69
CA PHE A 124 0.92 12.80 -9.24
C PHE A 124 0.22 12.71 -10.59
N ALA A 125 -1.01 13.23 -10.71
CA ALA A 125 -1.75 13.18 -11.96
C ALA A 125 -1.01 13.91 -13.09
N ARG A 126 -0.51 15.13 -12.84
CA ARG A 126 0.26 15.91 -13.83
C ARG A 126 1.55 15.21 -14.25
N TYR A 127 2.28 14.63 -13.30
CA TYR A 127 3.47 13.85 -13.61
C TYR A 127 3.11 12.66 -14.51
N THR A 128 2.09 11.91 -14.12
CA THR A 128 1.67 10.70 -14.83
C THR A 128 1.26 11.00 -16.27
N VAL A 129 0.39 11.99 -16.51
CA VAL A 129 -0.04 12.34 -17.88
C VAL A 129 1.06 12.99 -18.73
N LYS A 130 2.06 13.60 -18.10
CA LYS A 130 3.21 14.18 -18.81
C LYS A 130 4.19 13.11 -19.28
N ASN A 131 4.37 12.04 -18.51
CA ASN A 131 5.44 11.06 -18.72
C ASN A 131 4.95 9.73 -19.31
N TYR A 132 3.64 9.47 -19.31
CA TYR A 132 3.07 8.20 -19.78
C TYR A 132 1.88 8.44 -20.69
N THR A 133 1.75 7.57 -21.68
CA THR A 133 0.69 7.58 -22.70
C THR A 133 -0.36 6.50 -22.46
N SER A 134 0.05 5.36 -21.89
CA SER A 134 -0.84 4.28 -21.51
C SER A 134 -0.95 4.24 -19.99
N ILE A 135 -2.15 4.42 -19.47
CA ILE A 135 -2.39 4.57 -18.02
C ILE A 135 -3.55 3.66 -17.65
N ILE A 136 -3.27 2.71 -16.77
CA ILE A 136 -4.29 1.88 -16.11
C ILE A 136 -4.12 2.07 -14.61
N THR A 137 -5.11 2.66 -13.96
CA THR A 137 -5.08 2.95 -12.53
C THR A 137 -5.78 1.86 -11.70
N GLU A 138 -5.25 1.58 -10.52
CA GLU A 138 -5.89 0.78 -9.45
C GLU A 138 -6.46 -0.58 -9.91
N LYS A 139 -5.87 -1.18 -10.96
CA LYS A 139 -6.39 -2.42 -11.54
C LYS A 139 -6.13 -3.59 -10.61
N THR A 140 -7.20 -4.27 -10.22
CA THR A 140 -7.09 -5.52 -9.47
C THR A 140 -6.70 -6.66 -10.40
N ILE A 141 -5.64 -7.39 -10.03
CA ILE A 141 -5.15 -8.58 -10.73
C ILE A 141 -5.10 -9.73 -9.74
N ILE A 142 -5.62 -10.89 -10.12
CA ILE A 142 -5.62 -12.10 -9.32
C ILE A 142 -4.66 -13.10 -9.94
N ILE A 143 -3.70 -13.56 -9.15
CA ILE A 143 -2.79 -14.63 -9.50
C ILE A 143 -3.20 -15.86 -8.70
N GLU A 144 -3.50 -16.95 -9.39
CA GLU A 144 -3.83 -18.23 -8.76
C GLU A 144 -2.68 -19.21 -8.94
N LYS A 145 -2.28 -19.84 -7.83
CA LYS A 145 -1.28 -20.90 -7.75
C LYS A 145 -1.87 -22.05 -6.93
N ASP A 146 -1.18 -23.19 -6.94
CA ASP A 146 -1.65 -24.40 -6.27
C ASP A 146 -1.78 -24.25 -4.75
N SER A 147 -0.90 -23.45 -4.13
CA SER A 147 -0.89 -23.26 -2.67
C SER A 147 -1.45 -21.90 -2.22
N PHE A 148 -1.65 -20.96 -3.13
CA PHE A 148 -2.11 -19.62 -2.77
C PHE A 148 -2.82 -18.88 -3.90
N VAL A 149 -3.59 -17.87 -3.50
CA VAL A 149 -4.19 -16.86 -4.38
C VAL A 149 -3.66 -15.50 -3.96
N LEU A 150 -3.12 -14.73 -4.89
CA LEU A 150 -2.56 -13.42 -4.63
C LEU A 150 -3.36 -12.34 -5.37
N LYS A 151 -3.90 -11.39 -4.61
CA LYS A 151 -4.52 -10.17 -5.10
C LYS A 151 -3.50 -9.04 -5.15
N LEU A 152 -3.21 -8.58 -6.36
CA LEU A 152 -2.39 -7.41 -6.65
C LEU A 152 -3.28 -6.21 -6.99
N THR A 153 -2.88 -5.03 -6.53
CA THR A 153 -3.51 -3.75 -6.89
C THR A 153 -2.40 -2.71 -6.98
N PRO A 154 -1.62 -2.69 -8.07
CA PRO A 154 -0.70 -1.59 -8.33
C PRO A 154 -1.47 -0.30 -8.55
N ASP A 155 -0.94 0.83 -8.08
CA ASP A 155 -1.60 2.13 -8.24
C ASP A 155 -1.68 2.53 -9.72
N LEU A 156 -0.60 2.27 -10.47
CA LEU A 156 -0.51 2.57 -11.89
C LEU A 156 0.25 1.48 -12.66
N ILE A 157 -0.32 1.06 -13.79
CA ILE A 157 0.34 0.26 -14.83
C ILE A 157 0.46 1.14 -16.08
N THR A 158 1.66 1.20 -16.65
CA THR A 158 2.02 2.02 -17.82
C THR A 158 2.73 1.20 -18.88
N GLU A 159 3.00 1.81 -20.04
CA GLU A 159 3.87 1.23 -21.07
C GLU A 159 5.33 1.02 -20.61
N HIS A 160 5.76 1.67 -19.52
CA HIS A 160 7.11 1.56 -18.97
C HIS A 160 7.20 0.67 -17.74
N GLY A 161 6.10 0.08 -17.30
CA GLY A 161 6.04 -0.73 -16.10
C GLY A 161 5.03 -0.22 -15.08
N ILE A 162 5.26 -0.60 -13.84
CA ILE A 162 4.40 -0.33 -12.69
C ILE A 162 4.95 0.87 -11.92
N VAL A 163 4.07 1.78 -11.55
CA VAL A 163 4.41 2.90 -10.68
C VAL A 163 3.49 2.87 -9.47
N ASP A 164 4.08 2.94 -8.29
CA ASP A 164 3.36 2.98 -7.02
C ASP A 164 3.63 4.33 -6.33
N TYR A 165 2.56 5.02 -5.98
CA TYR A 165 2.56 6.36 -5.41
C TYR A 165 2.81 6.29 -3.92
N LYS A 166 3.80 7.06 -3.46
CA LYS A 166 4.15 7.15 -2.03
C LYS A 166 4.19 8.59 -1.59
N THR A 167 3.72 8.87 -0.39
CA THR A 167 3.84 10.20 0.21
C THR A 167 4.76 10.18 1.42
N THR A 168 5.43 11.30 1.67
CA THR A 168 6.38 11.42 2.78
C THR A 168 6.40 12.83 3.37
N LYS A 169 6.80 12.94 4.63
CA LYS A 169 7.13 14.22 5.30
C LYS A 169 8.64 14.48 5.33
N LYS A 170 9.42 13.70 4.59
CA LYS A 170 10.87 13.88 4.47
C LYS A 170 11.18 14.63 3.19
N GLN A 171 12.16 15.51 3.22
CA GLN A 171 12.68 16.15 2.01
C GLN A 171 13.20 15.09 1.03
N LEU A 172 12.95 15.28 -0.26
CA LEU A 172 13.42 14.35 -1.29
C LEU A 172 14.84 14.73 -1.72
N THR A 173 15.78 13.84 -1.43
CA THR A 173 17.20 13.98 -1.80
C THR A 173 17.64 12.86 -2.73
N SER A 174 18.80 12.99 -3.37
CA SER A 174 19.37 11.94 -4.22
C SER A 174 19.56 10.61 -3.46
N ASN A 175 19.86 10.68 -2.16
CA ASN A 175 20.08 9.53 -1.27
C ASN A 175 18.83 9.11 -0.50
N PHE A 176 17.63 9.43 -1.00
CA PHE A 176 16.38 9.06 -0.34
C PHE A 176 16.27 7.53 -0.17
N TYR A 177 16.20 7.09 1.09
CA TYR A 177 16.11 5.68 1.45
C TYR A 177 14.72 5.11 1.16
N ILE A 178 14.67 4.01 0.43
CA ILE A 178 13.45 3.24 0.18
C ILE A 178 13.32 2.18 1.25
N SER A 179 12.18 2.16 1.95
CA SER A 179 11.94 1.16 2.98
C SER A 179 11.78 -0.25 2.39
N TYR A 180 12.17 -1.24 3.19
CA TYR A 180 12.18 -2.64 2.79
C TYR A 180 10.81 -3.17 2.35
N ASP A 181 9.72 -2.74 3.02
CA ASP A 181 8.35 -3.06 2.62
C ASP A 181 8.04 -2.59 1.19
N TYR A 182 8.39 -1.36 0.85
CA TYR A 182 8.12 -0.83 -0.49
C TYR A 182 8.92 -1.56 -1.55
N ALA A 183 10.20 -1.81 -1.29
CA ALA A 183 11.03 -2.57 -2.21
C ALA A 183 10.51 -4.02 -2.39
N LEU A 184 10.03 -4.65 -1.32
CA LEU A 184 9.43 -6.00 -1.39
C LEU A 184 8.07 -5.99 -2.12
N GLN A 185 7.21 -4.99 -1.87
CA GLN A 185 5.95 -4.80 -2.59
C GLN A 185 6.21 -4.71 -4.10
N MET A 186 7.18 -3.89 -4.50
CA MET A 186 7.52 -3.71 -5.91
C MET A 186 8.11 -4.99 -6.52
N ALA A 187 8.94 -5.73 -5.79
CA ALA A 187 9.46 -7.00 -6.29
C ALA A 187 8.36 -8.05 -6.49
N VAL A 188 7.33 -8.08 -5.63
CA VAL A 188 6.15 -8.93 -5.84
C VAL A 188 5.42 -8.53 -7.13
N TYR A 189 5.19 -7.23 -7.34
CA TYR A 189 4.58 -6.75 -8.58
C TYR A 189 5.41 -7.12 -9.82
N SER A 190 6.71 -6.81 -9.82
CA SER A 190 7.60 -7.12 -10.93
C SER A 190 7.67 -8.61 -11.25
N HIS A 191 7.72 -9.46 -10.23
CA HIS A 191 7.81 -10.91 -10.42
C HIS A 191 6.58 -11.49 -11.12
N TYR A 192 5.37 -11.16 -10.64
CA TYR A 192 4.14 -11.76 -11.16
C TYR A 192 3.59 -11.09 -12.41
N LEU A 193 3.87 -9.80 -12.60
CA LEU A 193 3.39 -9.05 -13.76
C LEU A 193 4.45 -8.98 -14.87
N GLN A 194 5.68 -9.44 -14.62
CA GLN A 194 6.80 -9.42 -15.56
C GLN A 194 7.07 -8.02 -16.12
N MET A 195 6.99 -7.01 -15.25
CA MET A 195 7.15 -5.60 -15.56
C MET A 195 8.16 -4.95 -14.61
N ASP A 196 8.91 -3.97 -15.10
CA ASP A 196 9.68 -3.09 -14.21
C ASP A 196 8.73 -2.38 -13.24
N ALA A 197 9.15 -2.19 -11.99
CA ALA A 197 8.38 -1.47 -10.99
C ALA A 197 9.18 -0.30 -10.43
N GLN A 198 8.50 0.80 -10.14
CA GLN A 198 9.08 2.04 -9.64
C GLN A 198 8.18 2.66 -8.56
N LEU A 199 8.79 3.46 -7.70
CA LEU A 199 8.10 4.23 -6.67
C LEU A 199 8.16 5.71 -7.03
N LEU A 200 7.02 6.38 -7.09
CA LEU A 200 6.94 7.82 -7.28
C LEU A 200 6.59 8.47 -5.94
N PHE A 201 7.56 9.16 -5.35
CA PHE A 201 7.38 9.83 -4.07
C PHE A 201 6.91 11.28 -4.25
N TYR A 202 5.96 11.72 -3.44
CA TYR A 202 5.63 13.13 -3.21
C TYR A 202 5.99 13.51 -1.77
N SER A 203 6.65 14.66 -1.57
CA SER A 203 6.95 15.16 -0.23
C SER A 203 6.12 16.38 0.12
N PHE A 204 5.45 16.31 1.28
CA PHE A 204 4.72 17.44 1.85
C PHE A 204 5.64 18.56 2.35
N THR A 205 6.95 18.30 2.50
CA THR A 205 7.90 19.29 3.02
C THR A 205 8.39 20.24 1.95
N ASP A 206 8.69 19.74 0.75
CA ASP A 206 9.27 20.53 -0.35
C ASP A 206 8.38 20.57 -1.60
N GLY A 207 7.24 19.87 -1.60
CA GLY A 207 6.31 19.80 -2.72
C GLY A 207 6.87 19.10 -3.96
N LYS A 208 7.98 18.35 -3.83
CA LYS A 208 8.66 17.74 -4.96
C LYS A 208 8.20 16.31 -5.21
N LEU A 209 8.44 15.86 -6.44
CA LEU A 209 8.33 14.47 -6.85
C LEU A 209 9.70 13.83 -7.05
N LEU A 210 9.82 12.54 -6.74
CA LEU A 210 11.02 11.75 -7.00
C LEU A 210 10.64 10.33 -7.43
N LEU A 211 11.01 9.96 -8.66
CA LEU A 211 10.90 8.59 -9.14
C LEU A 211 12.14 7.80 -8.71
N LYS A 212 11.92 6.62 -8.13
CA LYS A 212 12.99 5.73 -7.69
C LYS A 212 12.72 4.29 -8.11
N LYS A 213 13.78 3.61 -8.56
CA LYS A 213 13.75 2.15 -8.70
C LYS A 213 13.84 1.51 -7.31
N PRO A 214 12.98 0.54 -6.98
CA PRO A 214 13.13 -0.25 -5.77
C PRO A 214 14.44 -1.06 -5.84
N GLY A 215 14.92 -1.48 -4.66
CA GLY A 215 15.92 -2.55 -4.60
C GLY A 215 15.37 -3.86 -5.20
N LYS A 216 16.26 -4.80 -5.55
CA LYS A 216 15.86 -6.09 -6.12
C LYS A 216 15.69 -7.13 -5.00
N PHE A 217 14.62 -7.90 -5.09
CA PHE A 217 14.46 -9.16 -4.36
C PHE A 217 14.27 -10.29 -5.35
N ASN A 218 14.97 -11.40 -5.13
CA ASN A 218 14.82 -12.61 -5.92
C ASN A 218 13.97 -13.64 -5.17
N ASN A 219 13.62 -14.73 -5.86
CA ASN A 219 12.96 -15.91 -5.30
C ASN A 219 11.63 -15.59 -4.57
N ILE A 220 10.83 -14.67 -5.11
CA ILE A 220 9.57 -14.23 -4.50
C ILE A 220 8.64 -15.42 -4.24
N GLU A 221 8.46 -16.31 -5.22
CA GLU A 221 7.61 -17.49 -5.08
C GLU A 221 8.11 -18.45 -3.99
N GLU A 222 9.41 -18.75 -3.95
CA GLU A 222 10.02 -19.59 -2.89
C GLU A 222 9.78 -18.98 -1.50
N ARG A 223 9.91 -17.66 -1.35
CA ARG A 223 9.66 -16.98 -0.08
C ARG A 223 8.20 -17.07 0.35
N ILE A 224 7.26 -17.01 -0.59
CA ILE A 224 5.82 -17.21 -0.32
C ILE A 224 5.56 -18.66 0.11
N LEU A 225 6.11 -19.64 -0.59
CA LEU A 225 5.95 -21.06 -0.25
C LEU A 225 6.55 -21.37 1.13
N ARG A 226 7.74 -20.83 1.44
CA ARG A 226 8.32 -20.93 2.78
C ARG A 226 7.46 -20.25 3.84
N LEU A 227 6.88 -19.09 3.55
CA LEU A 227 5.92 -18.47 4.46
C LEU A 227 4.74 -19.40 4.73
N ILE A 228 4.14 -19.99 3.70
CA ILE A 228 3.01 -20.93 3.83
C ILE A 228 3.41 -22.12 4.71
N ASP A 229 4.59 -22.71 4.49
CA ASP A 229 5.10 -23.80 5.34
C ASP A 229 5.20 -23.38 6.82
N LEU A 230 5.70 -22.18 7.10
CA LEU A 230 5.76 -21.66 8.47
C LEU A 230 4.36 -21.45 9.08
N LEU A 231 3.39 -21.03 8.28
CA LEU A 231 2.00 -20.83 8.71
C LEU A 231 1.31 -22.17 9.03
N GLU A 232 1.48 -23.17 8.17
CA GLU A 232 0.89 -24.51 8.36
C GLU A 232 1.50 -25.23 9.57
N ASN A 233 2.81 -25.07 9.78
CA ASN A 233 3.52 -25.71 10.90
C ASN A 233 3.56 -24.87 12.17
N ASN A 234 2.88 -23.72 12.21
CA ASN A 234 2.89 -22.78 13.34
C ASN A 234 4.31 -22.36 13.80
N LYS A 235 5.27 -22.29 12.88
CA LYS A 235 6.67 -21.90 13.13
C LYS A 235 6.85 -20.38 13.00
N LEU A 236 6.04 -19.62 13.74
CA LEU A 236 6.00 -18.16 13.64
C LEU A 236 7.21 -17.53 14.33
N TYR A 237 8.00 -16.74 13.62
CA TYR A 237 9.14 -16.02 14.19
C TYR A 237 8.99 -14.50 14.11
N LYS A 238 9.75 -13.82 14.98
CA LYS A 238 9.87 -12.36 15.01
C LYS A 238 11.13 -11.94 14.26
N ASN A 239 10.99 -10.96 13.36
CA ASN A 239 12.14 -10.31 12.73
C ASN A 239 12.55 -9.08 13.54
N GLN A 240 13.66 -9.18 14.29
CA GLN A 240 14.11 -8.12 15.20
C GLN A 240 14.43 -6.81 14.48
N HIS A 241 15.00 -6.87 13.27
CA HIS A 241 15.29 -5.67 12.48
C HIS A 241 14.03 -4.90 12.09
N ALA A 242 12.91 -5.59 11.91
CA ALA A 242 11.63 -4.96 11.60
C ALA A 242 10.86 -4.50 12.85
N CYS A 243 11.27 -4.90 14.06
CA CYS A 243 10.52 -4.63 15.30
C CYS A 243 10.53 -3.16 15.71
N SER A 244 11.64 -2.43 15.51
CA SER A 244 11.79 -1.04 15.96
C SER A 244 10.77 -0.09 15.31
N THR A 245 10.44 -0.35 14.04
CA THR A 245 9.50 0.41 13.22
C THR A 245 8.13 -0.27 13.05
N CYS A 246 7.92 -1.45 13.66
CA CYS A 246 6.68 -2.20 13.53
C CYS A 246 5.52 -1.50 14.25
N PHE A 247 4.41 -1.29 13.53
CA PHE A 247 3.16 -0.76 14.10
C PHE A 247 2.62 -1.62 15.26
N TYR A 248 2.81 -2.94 15.20
CA TYR A 248 2.32 -3.88 16.21
C TYR A 248 3.28 -4.09 17.39
N LYS A 249 4.42 -3.36 17.47
CA LYS A 249 5.47 -3.63 18.47
C LYS A 249 4.95 -3.65 19.91
N ASN A 250 4.04 -2.73 20.27
CA ASN A 250 3.47 -2.64 21.62
C ASN A 250 2.41 -3.72 21.92
N LYS A 251 1.85 -4.36 20.87
CA LYS A 251 0.90 -5.48 21.00
C LYS A 251 1.62 -6.84 20.91
N CYS A 252 2.88 -6.84 20.52
CA CYS A 252 3.72 -8.02 20.47
C CYS A 252 4.15 -8.35 21.90
N THR A 253 3.49 -9.33 22.53
CA THR A 253 3.99 -9.89 23.77
C THR A 253 5.37 -10.49 23.49
N LEU A 254 6.37 -10.08 24.25
CA LEU A 254 7.71 -10.66 24.23
C LEU A 254 7.63 -12.09 24.81
N GLY A 255 7.02 -13.02 24.07
CA GLY A 255 7.30 -14.44 24.23
C GLY A 255 8.76 -14.66 23.84
N THR A 256 9.55 -15.18 24.78
CA THR A 256 10.77 -15.94 24.51
C THR A 256 10.39 -17.02 23.52
N ASP A 257 10.80 -16.92 22.27
CA ASP A 257 11.09 -18.08 21.40
C ASP A 257 11.51 -17.61 20.00
N THR A 258 12.70 -18.08 19.63
CA THR A 258 13.35 -18.04 18.31
C THR A 258 13.41 -16.67 17.61
N THR A 259 14.51 -15.98 17.88
CA THR A 259 14.99 -14.83 17.10
C THR A 259 15.70 -15.37 15.85
N PHE A 260 15.23 -15.01 14.65
CA PHE A 260 15.92 -15.34 13.41
C PHE A 260 16.48 -14.06 12.81
N ASP A 261 17.81 -13.94 12.76
CA ASP A 261 18.49 -12.88 12.03
C ASP A 261 18.51 -13.26 10.54
N MET A 262 17.62 -12.67 9.75
CA MET A 262 17.86 -12.61 8.31
C MET A 262 18.98 -11.59 8.08
N LYS A 263 20.21 -12.08 7.89
CA LYS A 263 21.25 -11.29 7.24
C LYS A 263 20.77 -10.96 5.83
N ILE A 264 20.75 -9.67 5.53
CA ILE A 264 20.47 -9.14 4.19
C ILE A 264 21.81 -9.20 3.45
N GLU A 265 21.91 -10.07 2.44
CA GLU A 265 22.94 -9.97 1.40
C GLU A 265 22.51 -8.97 0.33
#